data_AF-A0A969US33-F1
#
_entry.id   AF-A0A969US33-F1
#
_cell.length_a   1.000
_cell.length_b   1.000
_cell.length_c   1.000
_cell.angle_alpha   90.00
_cell.angle_beta   90.00
_cell.angle_gamma   90.00
#
_symmetry.space_group_name_H-M   'P 1'
#
loop_
_entity.id
_entity.type
_entity.pdbx_description
1 polymer ?
#
loop_
_entity_poly.entity_id
_entity_poly.type
_entity_poly.pdbx_seq_one_letter_code
_entity_poly.pdbx_strand_id
1 'polypeptide(L)'
;MDPILYWNEVALEANRVSHTNGKGEQTGPTLSSRALAIVHLAMYDAYAGVRGNPIAPVNLSPYLPGLPDLQLNASPESAVAAAAVAAAAHATLSSLFPSQKAFFDLKHT
;
A
#
# COMPACT_ATOMS: atom_id res chain seq x y z
N MET A 1 -0.08 -13.40 8.56
CA MET A 1 0.65 -12.12 8.73
C MET A 1 -0.34 -11.00 8.49
N ASP A 2 -0.28 -9.92 9.25
CA ASP A 2 -1.12 -8.75 8.99
C ASP A 2 -0.56 -7.98 7.78
N PRO A 3 -1.33 -7.81 6.68
CA PRO A 3 -0.83 -7.19 5.46
C PRO A 3 -0.53 -5.69 5.67
N ILE A 4 -1.25 -5.00 6.56
CA ILE A 4 -1.04 -3.57 6.82
C ILE A 4 0.27 -3.36 7.57
N LEU A 5 0.51 -4.15 8.62
CA LEU A 5 1.76 -4.06 9.39
C LEU A 5 2.98 -4.48 8.56
N TYR A 6 2.83 -5.52 7.72
CA TYR A 6 3.90 -5.95 6.81
C TYR A 6 4.32 -4.84 5.85
N TRP A 7 3.38 -4.22 5.15
CA TRP A 7 3.72 -3.15 4.19
C TRP A 7 4.15 -1.85 4.88
N ASN A 8 3.73 -1.61 6.13
CA ASN A 8 4.29 -0.54 6.96
C ASN A 8 5.78 -0.77 7.23
N GLU A 9 6.20 -2.00 7.59
CA GLU A 9 7.61 -2.32 7.77
C GLU A 9 8.42 -2.11 6.48
N VAL A 10 7.87 -2.52 5.32
CA VAL A 10 8.50 -2.28 4.00
C VAL A 10 8.65 -0.78 3.71
N ALA A 11 7.62 0.03 4.02
CA ALA A 11 7.65 1.48 3.81
C ALA A 11 8.66 2.19 4.76
N LEU A 12 8.78 1.73 6.01
CA LEU A 12 9.78 2.23 6.95
C LEU A 12 11.20 1.89 6.50
N GLU A 13 11.41 0.69 5.96
CA GLU A 13 12.69 0.31 5.36
C GLU A 13 13.02 1.18 4.15
N ALA A 14 12.04 1.45 3.28
CA ALA A 14 12.22 2.34 2.14
C ALA A 14 12.65 3.75 2.57
N ASN A 15 12.03 4.29 3.62
CA ASN A 15 12.38 5.56 4.23
C ASN A 15 13.83 5.56 4.75
N ARG A 16 14.21 4.53 5.52
CA ARG A 16 15.57 4.38 6.06
C ARG A 16 16.63 4.35 4.94
N VAL A 17 16.39 3.53 3.92
CA VAL A 17 17.29 3.39 2.77
C VAL A 17 17.41 4.71 2.00
N SER A 18 16.32 5.46 1.86
CA SER A 18 16.37 6.72 1.12
C SER A 18 17.22 7.82 1.78
N HIS A 19 17.40 7.74 3.10
CA HIS A 19 18.31 8.61 3.84
C HIS A 19 19.77 8.15 3.80
N THR A 20 20.07 6.98 3.23
CA THR A 20 21.42 6.37 3.27
C THR A 20 21.98 5.98 1.91
N ASN A 21 21.14 5.79 0.88
CA ASN A 21 21.55 5.32 -0.45
C ASN A 21 22.06 6.42 -1.40
N GLY A 22 22.00 7.70 -0.99
CA GLY A 22 22.45 8.84 -1.79
C GLY A 22 21.56 9.17 -3.00
N LYS A 23 20.36 8.58 -3.12
CA LYS A 23 19.43 8.83 -4.24
C LYS A 23 18.50 10.03 -4.01
N GLY A 24 18.37 10.48 -2.76
CA GLY A 24 17.65 11.71 -2.41
C GLY A 24 16.12 11.63 -2.53
N GLU A 25 15.54 10.44 -2.68
CA GLU A 25 14.10 10.23 -2.84
C GLU A 25 13.36 10.48 -1.51
N GLN A 26 12.32 11.31 -1.48
CA GLN A 26 11.50 11.54 -0.27
C GLN A 26 12.29 11.86 1.03
N THR A 27 13.46 12.49 0.93
CA THR A 27 14.33 12.74 2.10
C THR A 27 13.81 13.89 2.97
N GLY A 28 14.22 13.88 4.24
CA GLY A 28 13.86 14.90 5.22
C GLY A 28 12.45 14.71 5.79
N PRO A 29 12.11 15.43 6.88
CA PRO A 29 10.89 15.14 7.65
C PRO A 29 9.60 15.28 6.84
N THR A 30 9.48 16.34 6.04
CA THR A 30 8.25 16.66 5.32
C THR A 30 7.95 15.67 4.20
N LEU A 31 8.93 15.39 3.32
CA LEU A 31 8.71 14.50 2.18
C LEU A 31 8.57 13.04 2.63
N SER A 32 9.33 12.62 3.63
CA SER A 32 9.22 11.26 4.18
C SER A 32 7.86 11.02 4.83
N SER A 33 7.34 11.98 5.61
CA SER A 33 6.00 11.90 6.19
C SER A 33 4.92 11.85 5.12
N ARG A 34 5.05 12.68 4.07
CA ARG A 34 4.13 12.68 2.92
C ARG A 34 4.15 11.35 2.17
N ALA A 35 5.34 10.77 1.96
CA ALA A 35 5.48 9.49 1.27
C ALA A 35 4.76 8.37 2.03
N LEU A 36 4.96 8.28 3.35
CA LEU A 36 4.25 7.31 4.19
C LEU A 36 2.73 7.53 4.18
N ALA A 37 2.27 8.79 4.23
CA ALA A 37 0.85 9.09 4.15
C ALA A 37 0.21 8.62 2.82
N ILE A 38 0.89 8.83 1.69
CA ILE A 38 0.41 8.37 0.37
C ILE A 38 0.29 6.85 0.33
N VAL A 39 1.31 6.13 0.81
CA VAL A 39 1.32 4.66 0.84
C VAL A 39 0.15 4.14 1.70
N HIS A 40 -0.01 4.69 2.91
CA HIS A 40 -1.09 4.27 3.83
C HIS A 40 -2.49 4.62 3.32
N LEU A 41 -2.68 5.77 2.66
CA LEU A 41 -3.95 6.11 2.01
C LEU A 41 -4.30 5.13 0.91
N ALA A 42 -3.34 4.77 0.06
CA ALA A 42 -3.56 3.80 -1.01
C ALA A 42 -3.88 2.40 -0.47
N MET A 43 -3.19 1.96 0.58
CA MET A 43 -3.48 0.69 1.26
C MET A 43 -4.87 0.69 1.90
N TYR A 44 -5.27 1.80 2.56
CA TYR A 44 -6.59 1.93 3.16
C TYR A 44 -7.69 1.88 2.11
N ASP A 45 -7.59 2.65 1.02
CA ASP A 45 -8.60 2.66 -0.03
C ASP A 45 -8.72 1.29 -0.71
N ALA A 46 -7.59 0.59 -0.92
CA ALA A 46 -7.62 -0.78 -1.43
C ALA A 46 -8.33 -1.75 -0.47
N TYR A 47 -8.06 -1.63 0.84
CA TYR A 47 -8.71 -2.46 1.86
C TYR A 47 -10.21 -2.14 2.00
N ALA A 48 -10.57 -0.85 2.08
CA ALA A 48 -11.93 -0.38 2.17
C ALA A 48 -12.75 -0.75 0.92
N GLY A 49 -12.16 -0.72 -0.27
CA GLY A 49 -12.81 -1.17 -1.51
C GLY A 49 -13.17 -2.67 -1.49
N VAL A 50 -12.35 -3.51 -0.84
CA VAL A 50 -12.64 -4.95 -0.68
C VAL A 50 -13.72 -5.17 0.38
N ARG A 51 -13.56 -4.55 1.56
CA ARG A 51 -14.44 -4.74 2.74
C ARG A 51 -15.77 -3.99 2.63
N GLY A 52 -15.86 -2.97 1.78
CA GLY A 52 -17.09 -2.23 1.49
C GLY A 52 -17.97 -2.95 0.46
N ASN A 53 -17.56 -4.14 -0.01
CA ASN A 53 -18.31 -4.91 -1.00
C ASN A 53 -19.69 -5.34 -0.45
N PRO A 54 -20.75 -5.35 -1.30
CA PRO A 54 -22.11 -5.76 -0.91
C PRO A 54 -22.22 -7.10 -0.19
N ILE A 55 -21.28 -8.03 -0.41
CA ILE A 55 -21.28 -9.37 0.18
C ILE A 55 -20.89 -9.35 1.68
N ALA A 56 -20.11 -8.37 2.13
CA ALA A 56 -19.64 -8.24 3.50
C ALA A 56 -19.54 -6.77 3.96
N PRO A 57 -20.66 -6.02 4.01
CA PRO A 57 -20.62 -4.58 4.17
C PRO A 57 -20.04 -4.16 5.53
N VAL A 58 -18.87 -3.51 5.49
CA VAL A 58 -18.30 -2.77 6.62
C VAL A 58 -18.37 -1.27 6.32
N ASN A 59 -18.69 -0.45 7.33
CA ASN A 59 -18.72 1.00 7.18
C ASN A 59 -17.28 1.58 7.15
N LEU A 60 -16.64 1.48 5.99
CA LEU A 60 -15.35 2.08 5.68
C LEU A 60 -15.53 2.98 4.46
N SER A 61 -15.61 4.29 4.66
CA SER A 61 -15.64 5.25 3.57
C SER A 61 -14.23 5.41 2.99
N PRO A 62 -14.00 5.11 1.70
CA PRO A 62 -12.72 5.37 1.05
C PRO A 62 -12.48 6.89 0.94
N TYR A 63 -11.21 7.28 0.92
CA TYR A 63 -10.80 8.67 0.70
C TYR A 63 -11.00 9.08 -0.76
N LEU A 64 -10.70 8.17 -1.71
CA LEU A 64 -10.99 8.39 -3.12
C LEU A 64 -12.42 7.96 -3.49
N PRO A 65 -13.17 8.81 -4.21
CA PRO A 65 -14.45 8.42 -4.79
C PRO A 65 -14.24 7.50 -6.00
N GLY A 66 -15.22 6.63 -6.27
CA GLY A 66 -15.26 5.85 -7.50
C GLY A 66 -14.16 4.80 -7.62
N LEU A 67 -13.79 4.16 -6.51
CA LEU A 67 -12.90 3.00 -6.55
C LEU A 67 -13.49 1.91 -7.47
N PRO A 68 -12.64 1.20 -8.24
CA PRO A 68 -13.11 0.17 -9.15
C PRO A 68 -13.81 -0.95 -8.37
N ASP A 69 -14.94 -1.42 -8.92
CA ASP A 69 -15.66 -2.57 -8.38
C ASP A 69 -14.77 -3.81 -8.43
N LEU A 70 -14.53 -4.41 -7.27
CA LEU A 70 -13.76 -5.64 -7.17
C LEU A 70 -14.69 -6.83 -7.43
N GLN A 71 -14.44 -7.53 -8.52
CA GLN A 71 -15.04 -8.84 -8.75
C GLN A 71 -14.37 -9.86 -7.82
N LEU A 72 -14.98 -10.09 -6.66
CA LEU A 72 -14.59 -11.21 -5.81
C LEU A 72 -14.88 -12.51 -6.56
N ASN A 73 -13.82 -13.25 -6.90
CA ASN A 73 -13.94 -14.66 -7.24
C ASN A 73 -14.11 -15.49 -5.95
N ALA A 74 -14.22 -16.81 -6.03
CA ALA A 74 -14.41 -17.71 -4.88
C ALA A 74 -13.26 -17.72 -3.85
N SER A 75 -12.30 -16.79 -3.92
CA SER A 75 -11.20 -16.68 -2.96
C SER A 75 -11.68 -16.10 -1.63
N PRO A 76 -11.02 -16.45 -0.51
CA PRO A 76 -11.32 -15.84 0.78
C PRO A 76 -11.15 -14.31 0.73
N GLU A 77 -12.13 -13.56 1.23
CA GLU A 77 -12.13 -12.10 1.26
C GLU A 77 -10.84 -11.52 1.88
N SER A 78 -10.33 -12.14 2.94
CA SER A 78 -9.08 -11.75 3.60
C SER A 78 -7.85 -11.89 2.68
N ALA A 79 -7.84 -12.89 1.79
CA ALA A 79 -6.77 -13.07 0.81
C ALA A 79 -6.85 -12.01 -0.30
N VAL A 80 -8.07 -11.69 -0.75
CA VAL A 80 -8.31 -10.61 -1.72
C VAL A 80 -7.90 -9.26 -1.13
N ALA A 81 -8.25 -8.99 0.14
CA ALA A 81 -7.85 -7.78 0.86
C ALA A 81 -6.34 -7.67 0.99
N ALA A 82 -5.66 -8.74 1.38
CA ALA A 82 -4.21 -8.77 1.47
C ALA A 82 -3.53 -8.51 0.11
N ALA A 83 -4.04 -9.11 -0.97
CA ALA A 83 -3.53 -8.91 -2.33
C ALA A 83 -3.75 -7.48 -2.83
N ALA A 84 -4.92 -6.90 -2.59
CA ALA A 84 -5.24 -5.52 -2.95
C ALA A 84 -4.34 -4.52 -2.21
N VAL A 85 -4.18 -4.70 -0.90
CA VAL A 85 -3.25 -3.91 -0.07
C VAL A 85 -1.83 -4.03 -0.61
N ALA A 86 -1.38 -5.25 -0.96
CA ALA A 86 -0.05 -5.48 -1.49
C ALA A 86 0.19 -4.77 -2.83
N ALA A 87 -0.77 -4.87 -3.76
CA ALA A 87 -0.69 -4.17 -5.04
C ALA A 87 -0.64 -2.64 -4.86
N ALA A 88 -1.47 -2.08 -3.98
CA ALA A 88 -1.48 -0.65 -3.71
C ALA A 88 -0.17 -0.15 -3.07
N ALA A 89 0.34 -0.86 -2.07
CA ALA A 89 1.61 -0.54 -1.43
C ALA A 89 2.78 -0.65 -2.41
N HIS A 90 2.86 -1.73 -3.19
CA HIS A 90 3.90 -1.93 -4.19
C HIS A 90 3.91 -0.80 -5.24
N ALA A 91 2.74 -0.45 -5.79
CA ALA A 91 2.63 0.58 -6.82
C ALA A 91 3.06 1.97 -6.29
N THR A 92 2.59 2.35 -5.10
CA THR A 92 2.93 3.65 -4.50
C THR A 92 4.39 3.72 -4.08
N LEU A 93 4.94 2.67 -3.44
CA LEU A 93 6.35 2.61 -3.07
C LEU A 93 7.26 2.65 -4.29
N SER A 94 6.95 1.89 -5.34
CA SER A 94 7.71 1.88 -6.60
C SER A 94 7.71 3.24 -7.29
N SER A 95 6.62 4.01 -7.15
CA SER A 95 6.53 5.37 -7.70
C SER A 95 7.30 6.39 -6.85
N LEU A 96 7.25 6.27 -5.52
CA LEU A 96 7.85 7.24 -4.60
C LEU A 96 9.37 7.03 -4.39
N PHE A 97 9.82 5.77 -4.47
CA PHE A 97 11.20 5.33 -4.25
C PHE A 97 11.71 4.46 -5.42
N PRO A 98 11.77 4.99 -6.66
CA PRO A 98 12.06 4.18 -7.84
C PRO A 98 13.42 3.47 -7.79
N SER A 99 14.42 4.02 -7.09
CA SER A 99 15.70 3.36 -6.87
C SER A 99 15.61 2.03 -6.09
N GLN A 100 14.50 1.80 -5.40
CA GLN A 100 14.26 0.65 -4.53
C GLN A 100 13.24 -0.34 -5.12
N LYS A 101 12.79 -0.14 -6.37
CA LYS A 101 11.75 -0.98 -7.00
C LYS A 101 12.04 -2.48 -6.93
N ALA A 102 13.29 -2.89 -7.15
CA ALA A 102 13.67 -4.31 -7.08
C ALA A 102 13.42 -4.93 -5.69
N PHE A 103 13.57 -4.15 -4.61
CA PHE A 103 13.25 -4.59 -3.26
C PHE A 103 11.73 -4.75 -3.07
N PHE A 104 10.92 -3.84 -3.63
CA PHE A 104 9.46 -3.97 -3.56
C PHE A 104 8.93 -5.13 -4.39
N ASP A 105 9.49 -5.38 -5.57
CA ASP A 105 9.13 -6.54 -6.41
C ASP A 105 9.32 -7.86 -5.64
N LEU A 106 10.42 -8.00 -4.88
CA LEU A 106 10.68 -9.16 -4.01
C LEU A 106 9.69 -9.27 -2.83
N LYS A 107 9.16 -8.14 -2.34
CA LYS A 107 8.18 -8.13 -1.24
C LYS A 107 6.75 -8.40 -1.70
N HIS A 108 6.50 -8.35 -3.01
CA HIS A 108 5.17 -8.50 -3.64
C HIS A 108 4.90 -9.92 -4.19
N THR A 109 5.88 -10.82 -4.16
CA THR A 109 5.70 -12.27 -4.44
C THR A 109 5.03 -13.01 -3.30
#